data_AF-A0A934IL08-F1
#
_entry.id   AF-A0A934IL08-F1
#
_cell.length_a   1.000
_cell.length_b   1.000
_cell.length_c   1.000
_cell.angle_alpha   90.00
_cell.angle_beta   90.00
_cell.angle_gamma   90.00
#
_symmetry.space_group_name_H-M   'P 1'
#
loop_
_entity.id
_entity.type
_entity.pdbx_description
1 polymer ?
#
loop_
_entity_poly.entity_id
_entity_poly.type
_entity_poly.pdbx_seq_one_letter_code
_entity_poly.pdbx_strand_id
1 'polypeptide(L)'
;MPDQDPTSTSSAWLLRAGVAGAALLAIAGGAAFYFASQGRQAPQGGQDATVAVTARACEPNELTVPAGKRSFEILNQSDRPVEWEILDGVMVVAERENIAPGFRQTLSARLSPGDYEMTCGLLSNPRGVLHVTHSDEAAEAAATPTLRKLLGPLSEYKFYLIRQSGAMVDQAEALAAAIKAGDLAKARALYEPARVPYKHIEPAVFRFSDLENAIDPVADYLAKREEDPAFTGYHRIEYGLFAENSLDGLDAVADKLVADVTTLKDRLRQLKLSPAFLTENPGAMADQLAQGRIMAGEDHYAHTDLTDLEANLDGIDRIVELLNPVLEPAAPELAAKVSAQREAVRAALDGLRGADGFPPYDTVDEASRKALTEAFENLAAALNQIPDAIGLG
;
A
#
# COMPACT_ATOMS: atom_id res chain seq x y z
N MET A 1 -19.14 98.45 10.98
CA MET A 1 -18.39 98.90 12.18
C MET A 1 -19.40 99.47 13.15
N PRO A 2 -19.61 98.88 14.35
CA PRO A 2 -19.25 97.50 14.76
C PRO A 2 -20.27 96.52 14.11
N ASP A 3 -21.05 95.57 14.68
CA ASP A 3 -20.96 94.44 15.66
C ASP A 3 -22.22 93.55 15.45
N GLN A 4 -22.46 92.32 15.95
CA GLN A 4 -21.64 91.18 16.47
C GLN A 4 -22.52 89.90 16.40
N ASP A 5 -21.99 88.72 16.73
CA ASP A 5 -22.74 87.44 16.82
C ASP A 5 -23.70 87.35 18.03
N PRO A 6 -24.74 86.49 17.95
CA PRO A 6 -24.67 85.16 18.58
C PRO A 6 -25.31 84.04 17.72
N THR A 7 -25.01 82.74 17.85
CA THR A 7 -24.07 81.96 18.70
C THR A 7 -23.85 80.59 18.06
N SER A 8 -22.67 79.96 18.22
CA SER A 8 -22.44 78.56 17.83
C SER A 8 -21.72 77.77 18.93
N THR A 9 -22.48 77.03 19.73
CA THR A 9 -21.99 76.31 20.93
C THR A 9 -21.95 74.78 20.77
N SER A 10 -22.23 74.26 19.57
CA SER A 10 -22.40 72.81 19.31
C SER A 10 -21.11 72.04 19.04
N SER A 11 -20.03 72.68 18.56
CA SER A 11 -18.82 71.99 18.10
C SER A 11 -17.97 71.37 19.21
N ALA A 12 -17.84 72.05 20.35
CA ALA A 12 -16.95 71.64 21.44
C ALA A 12 -17.39 70.35 22.15
N TRP A 13 -18.70 70.06 22.18
CA TRP A 13 -19.25 68.80 22.68
C TRP A 13 -18.82 67.61 21.80
N LEU A 14 -19.02 67.74 20.49
CA LEU A 14 -18.77 66.67 19.53
C LEU A 14 -17.29 66.27 19.47
N LEU A 15 -16.38 67.26 19.51
CA LEU A 15 -14.94 67.00 19.60
C LEU A 15 -14.55 66.25 20.89
N ARG A 16 -15.10 66.65 22.05
CA ARG A 16 -14.82 65.97 23.33
C ARG A 16 -15.38 64.55 23.37
N ALA A 17 -16.58 64.33 22.83
CA ALA A 17 -17.17 63.01 22.69
C ALA A 17 -16.34 62.09 21.76
N GLY A 18 -15.86 62.63 20.63
CA GLY A 18 -14.98 61.90 19.71
C GLY A 18 -13.65 61.46 20.34
N VAL A 19 -12.98 62.37 21.06
CA VAL A 19 -11.73 62.05 21.78
C VAL A 19 -11.95 61.00 22.88
N ALA A 20 -13.05 61.11 23.65
CA ALA A 20 -13.39 60.11 24.66
C ALA A 20 -13.68 58.72 24.05
N GLY A 21 -14.40 58.68 22.92
CA GLY A 21 -14.66 57.44 22.18
C GLY A 21 -13.37 56.79 21.63
N ALA A 22 -12.47 57.59 21.06
CA ALA A 22 -11.18 57.11 20.57
C ALA A 22 -10.30 56.54 21.70
N ALA A 23 -10.27 57.21 22.87
CA ALA A 23 -9.53 56.72 24.04
C ALA A 23 -10.09 55.38 24.56
N LEU A 24 -11.43 55.25 24.63
CA LEU A 24 -12.08 53.99 25.03
C LEU A 24 -11.79 52.85 24.05
N LEU A 25 -11.81 53.11 22.74
CA LEU A 25 -11.47 52.13 21.71
C LEU A 25 -9.99 51.70 21.78
N ALA A 26 -9.07 52.64 22.06
CA ALA A 26 -7.65 52.31 22.25
C ALA A 26 -7.42 51.44 23.49
N ILE A 27 -8.10 51.74 24.61
CA ILE A 27 -8.02 50.94 25.85
C ILE A 27 -8.64 49.54 25.62
N ALA A 28 -9.79 49.46 24.96
CA ALA A 28 -10.43 48.19 24.62
C ALA A 28 -9.56 47.33 23.68
N GLY A 29 -8.93 47.95 22.67
CA GLY A 29 -7.98 47.28 21.77
C GLY A 29 -6.74 46.78 22.50
N GLY A 30 -6.16 47.59 23.39
CA GLY A 30 -5.02 47.19 24.23
C GLY A 30 -5.36 46.04 25.18
N ALA A 31 -6.52 46.08 25.83
CA ALA A 31 -7.00 45.00 26.68
C ALA A 31 -7.27 43.70 25.90
N ALA A 32 -7.93 43.79 24.73
CA ALA A 32 -8.18 42.65 23.87
C ALA A 32 -6.87 42.02 23.36
N PHE A 33 -5.88 42.84 22.97
CA PHE A 33 -4.54 42.39 22.58
C PHE A 33 -3.82 41.71 23.76
N TYR A 34 -3.89 42.29 24.96
CA TYR A 34 -3.29 41.71 26.17
C TYR A 34 -3.89 40.33 26.49
N PHE A 35 -5.21 40.20 26.55
CA PHE A 35 -5.86 38.90 26.76
C PHE A 35 -5.57 37.89 25.64
N ALA A 36 -5.58 38.31 24.36
CA ALA A 36 -5.21 37.45 23.24
C ALA A 36 -3.74 36.99 23.28
N SER A 37 -2.84 37.82 23.82
CA SER A 37 -1.42 37.47 24.01
C SER A 37 -1.21 36.42 25.11
N GLN A 38 -1.98 36.47 26.20
CA GLN A 38 -1.94 35.43 27.25
C GLN A 38 -2.63 34.12 26.82
N GLY A 39 -3.61 34.19 25.92
CA GLY A 39 -4.29 33.01 25.36
C GLY A 39 -3.41 32.14 24.45
N ARG A 40 -2.26 32.65 23.97
CA ARG A 40 -1.27 31.86 23.23
C ARG A 40 -0.35 31.09 24.16
N GLN A 41 -0.83 29.95 24.64
CA GLN A 41 0.08 28.84 24.93
C GLN A 41 0.85 28.51 23.64
N ALA A 42 2.18 28.37 23.74
CA ALA A 42 2.96 27.80 22.66
C ALA A 42 2.48 26.36 22.38
N PRO A 43 2.57 25.85 21.13
CA PRO A 43 2.19 24.47 20.85
C PRO A 43 2.97 23.51 21.76
N GLN A 44 2.25 22.62 22.48
CA GLN A 44 2.87 21.61 23.34
C GLN A 44 3.44 20.44 22.51
N GLY A 45 4.39 20.74 21.63
CA GLY A 45 5.44 19.80 21.27
C GLY A 45 6.64 20.08 22.16
N GLY A 46 7.13 19.08 22.88
CA GLY A 46 8.44 19.18 23.52
C GLY A 46 9.51 19.39 22.44
N GLN A 47 10.56 20.13 22.77
CA GLN A 47 11.76 20.21 21.93
C GLN A 47 12.50 18.87 22.08
N ASP A 48 12.92 18.27 20.96
CA ASP A 48 13.60 16.96 20.96
C ASP A 48 14.95 17.01 21.68
N ALA A 49 15.62 18.18 21.65
CA ALA A 49 16.82 18.46 22.43
C ALA A 49 16.96 19.96 22.73
N THR A 50 17.72 20.28 23.79
CA THR A 50 18.22 21.63 24.09
C THR A 50 19.74 21.64 23.97
N VAL A 51 20.30 22.67 23.33
CA VAL A 51 21.74 22.85 23.12
C VAL A 51 22.15 24.19 23.68
N ALA A 52 23.04 24.19 24.67
CA ALA A 52 23.66 25.40 25.20
C ALA A 52 24.92 25.73 24.39
N VAL A 53 24.92 26.83 23.65
CA VAL A 53 26.09 27.30 22.91
C VAL A 53 26.93 28.19 23.84
N THR A 54 28.09 27.69 24.26
CA THR A 54 29.01 28.39 25.16
C THR A 54 30.08 29.16 24.37
N ALA A 55 30.96 29.88 25.07
CA ALA A 55 32.14 30.49 24.46
C ALA A 55 33.24 29.48 24.04
N ARG A 56 33.00 28.16 24.11
CA ARG A 56 33.99 27.09 23.82
C ARG A 56 33.46 25.93 22.97
N ALA A 57 32.22 25.49 23.20
CA ALA A 57 31.62 24.30 22.59
C ALA A 57 30.09 24.31 22.76
N CYS A 58 29.41 23.35 22.14
CA CYS A 58 28.02 23.03 22.46
C CYS A 58 27.98 22.19 23.75
N GLU A 59 26.93 22.38 24.56
CA GLU A 59 26.60 21.49 25.68
C GLU A 59 25.15 20.98 25.51
N PRO A 60 24.94 19.68 25.20
CA PRO A 60 25.96 18.68 24.88
C PRO A 60 26.61 18.92 23.50
N ASN A 61 27.82 18.39 23.31
CA ASN A 61 28.55 18.44 22.02
C ASN A 61 28.31 17.19 21.15
N GLU A 62 27.47 16.29 21.61
CA GLU A 62 27.06 15.05 20.94
C GLU A 62 25.58 14.83 21.25
N LEU A 63 24.78 14.53 20.22
CA LEU A 63 23.33 14.37 20.33
C LEU A 63 22.87 13.14 19.56
N THR A 64 21.80 12.52 20.02
CA THR A 64 21.11 11.45 19.29
C THR A 64 19.61 11.74 19.23
N VAL A 65 19.03 11.73 18.03
CA VAL A 65 17.59 11.92 17.79
C VAL A 65 17.10 10.93 16.72
N PRO A 66 15.81 10.55 16.70
CA PRO A 66 15.26 9.81 15.57
C PRO A 66 15.15 10.71 14.32
N ALA A 67 15.30 10.13 13.12
CA ALA A 67 15.00 10.78 11.85
C ALA A 67 13.54 11.24 11.77
N GLY A 68 13.22 12.17 10.89
CA GLY A 68 11.91 12.83 10.81
C GLY A 68 11.98 14.32 11.19
N LYS A 69 10.84 14.91 11.56
CA LYS A 69 10.75 16.34 11.88
C LYS A 69 11.16 16.61 13.33
N ARG A 70 12.36 17.15 13.54
CA ARG A 70 12.91 17.46 14.88
C ARG A 70 13.03 18.95 15.14
N SER A 71 13.06 19.32 16.42
CA SER A 71 13.02 20.68 16.92
C SER A 71 13.96 20.87 18.09
N PHE A 72 14.97 21.72 17.91
CA PHE A 72 16.06 21.97 18.84
C PHE A 72 15.89 23.35 19.49
N GLU A 73 16.05 23.45 20.81
CA GLU A 73 16.18 24.75 21.48
C GLU A 73 17.64 25.12 21.66
N ILE A 74 18.04 26.24 21.06
CA ILE A 74 19.40 26.75 21.10
C ILE A 74 19.44 27.90 22.11
N LEU A 75 20.13 27.68 23.22
CA LEU A 75 20.35 28.64 24.30
C LEU A 75 21.75 29.23 24.17
N ASN A 76 21.87 30.52 23.91
CA ASN A 76 23.18 31.17 23.87
C ASN A 76 23.65 31.51 25.30
N GLN A 77 24.71 30.84 25.76
CA GLN A 77 25.41 31.11 27.03
C GLN A 77 26.78 31.78 26.84
N SER A 78 27.09 32.26 25.63
CA SER A 78 28.29 33.03 25.32
C SER A 78 28.10 34.55 25.57
N ASP A 79 29.18 35.30 25.36
CA ASP A 79 29.26 36.76 25.52
C ASP A 79 28.86 37.56 24.26
N ARG A 80 28.50 36.88 23.16
CA ARG A 80 28.28 37.46 21.82
C ARG A 80 27.06 36.85 21.12
N PRO A 81 26.47 37.47 20.08
CA PRO A 81 25.51 36.79 19.21
C PRO A 81 26.14 35.54 18.57
N VAL A 82 25.38 34.46 18.45
CA VAL A 82 25.83 33.20 17.84
C VAL A 82 24.85 32.68 16.80
N GLU A 83 25.34 31.78 15.95
CA GLU A 83 24.54 30.92 15.09
C GLU A 83 24.66 29.45 15.52
N TRP A 84 23.68 28.63 15.10
CA TRP A 84 23.72 27.18 15.22
C TRP A 84 23.12 26.55 13.96
N GLU A 85 23.92 25.73 13.30
CA GLU A 85 23.59 25.04 12.06
C GLU A 85 23.69 23.52 12.24
N ILE A 86 22.91 22.79 11.44
CA ILE A 86 23.10 21.36 11.18
C ILE A 86 23.72 21.24 9.79
N LEU A 87 24.85 20.54 9.66
CA LEU A 87 25.65 20.44 8.44
C LEU A 87 25.77 19.00 7.94
N ASP A 88 25.65 18.84 6.62
CA ASP A 88 25.95 17.61 5.87
C ASP A 88 27.17 17.89 4.96
N GLY A 89 28.37 17.64 5.50
CA GLY A 89 29.65 17.93 4.86
C GLY A 89 29.90 19.43 4.61
N VAL A 90 29.42 19.93 3.46
CA VAL A 90 29.47 21.35 3.05
C VAL A 90 28.10 22.00 2.89
N MET A 91 27.02 21.23 3.08
CA MET A 91 25.64 21.71 2.95
C MET A 91 25.07 22.10 4.31
N VAL A 92 24.48 23.30 4.41
CA VAL A 92 23.64 23.67 5.56
C VAL A 92 22.27 23.00 5.40
N VAL A 93 21.93 22.11 6.32
CA VAL A 93 20.64 21.39 6.35
C VAL A 93 19.56 22.27 6.98
N ALA A 94 19.91 22.98 8.05
CA ALA A 94 19.02 23.91 8.76
C ALA A 94 19.84 24.83 9.70
N GLU A 95 19.41 26.09 9.88
CA GLU A 95 20.17 27.12 10.61
C GLU A 95 19.31 28.01 11.53
N ARG A 96 19.92 28.57 12.58
CA ARG A 96 19.45 29.77 13.30
C ARG A 96 20.60 30.72 13.58
N GLU A 97 20.63 31.84 12.87
CA GLU A 97 21.55 32.94 13.11
C GLU A 97 21.15 33.84 14.29
N ASN A 98 22.05 34.79 14.62
CA ASN A 98 21.73 36.03 15.35
C ASN A 98 21.10 35.82 16.75
N ILE A 99 21.38 34.68 17.40
CA ILE A 99 20.89 34.35 18.74
C ILE A 99 21.66 35.19 19.76
N ALA A 100 21.03 36.21 20.35
CA ALA A 100 21.67 37.12 21.30
C ALA A 100 22.07 36.44 22.64
N PRO A 101 23.07 36.95 23.38
CA PRO A 101 23.47 36.42 24.69
C PRO A 101 22.29 36.27 25.66
N GLY A 102 22.15 35.08 26.26
CA GLY A 102 21.07 34.75 27.20
C GLY A 102 19.71 34.46 26.55
N PHE A 103 19.56 34.58 25.23
CA PHE A 103 18.32 34.24 24.53
C PHE A 103 18.26 32.76 24.15
N ARG A 104 17.02 32.28 23.99
CA ARG A 104 16.67 30.98 23.42
C ARG A 104 16.04 31.18 22.05
N GLN A 105 16.36 30.32 21.10
CA GLN A 105 15.69 30.24 19.79
C GLN A 105 15.40 28.79 19.44
N THR A 106 14.38 28.55 18.62
CA THR A 106 14.03 27.19 18.17
C THR A 106 14.35 27.02 16.69
N LEU A 107 15.20 26.04 16.39
CA LEU A 107 15.33 25.48 15.05
C LEU A 107 14.39 24.28 14.93
N SER A 108 13.74 24.13 13.78
CA SER A 108 13.09 22.87 13.42
C SER A 108 13.53 22.46 12.02
N ALA A 109 13.90 21.19 11.86
CA ALA A 109 14.40 20.59 10.64
C ALA A 109 13.63 19.30 10.32
N ARG A 110 13.78 18.76 9.12
CA ARG A 110 13.50 17.35 8.84
C ARG A 110 14.81 16.68 8.48
N LEU A 111 15.18 15.66 9.26
CA LEU A 111 16.45 14.97 9.18
C LEU A 111 16.25 13.55 8.64
N SER A 112 17.18 13.09 7.81
CA SER A 112 17.28 11.69 7.38
C SER A 112 18.15 10.91 8.38
N PRO A 113 18.12 9.56 8.41
CA PRO A 113 19.09 8.79 9.17
C PRO A 113 20.52 9.06 8.68
N GLY A 114 21.47 9.24 9.60
CA GLY A 114 22.86 9.58 9.31
C GLY A 114 23.51 10.44 10.40
N ASP A 115 24.81 10.70 10.25
CA ASP A 115 25.58 11.53 11.17
C ASP A 115 25.81 12.92 10.55
N TYR A 116 25.42 13.97 11.28
CA TYR A 116 25.59 15.37 10.88
C TYR A 116 26.56 16.08 11.82
N GLU A 117 27.24 17.13 11.33
CA GLU A 117 27.96 18.05 12.22
C GLU A 117 27.03 19.17 12.70
N MET A 118 27.27 19.73 13.89
CA MET A 118 26.62 20.96 14.36
C MET A 118 27.65 22.06 14.64
N THR A 119 27.33 23.31 14.31
CA THR A 119 28.23 24.45 14.61
C THR A 119 28.01 24.99 16.01
N CYS A 120 29.09 25.18 16.76
CA CYS A 120 29.05 25.55 18.18
C CYS A 120 29.38 27.02 18.41
N GLY A 121 28.65 27.90 17.71
CA GLY A 121 28.68 29.35 17.85
C GLY A 121 29.83 30.05 17.12
N LEU A 122 31.08 29.73 17.44
CA LEU A 122 32.25 30.28 16.74
C LEU A 122 32.84 29.26 15.78
N LEU A 123 33.24 29.70 14.58
CA LEU A 123 33.95 28.88 13.58
C LEU A 123 35.28 28.29 14.11
N SER A 124 35.84 28.84 15.20
CA SER A 124 37.04 28.34 15.89
C SER A 124 36.76 27.27 16.95
N ASN A 125 35.50 27.04 17.32
CA ASN A 125 35.12 26.03 18.30
C ASN A 125 35.08 24.65 17.61
N PRO A 126 35.34 23.54 18.33
CA PRO A 126 35.04 22.22 17.79
C PRO A 126 33.55 22.12 17.42
N ARG A 127 33.26 21.49 16.30
CA ARG A 127 31.90 21.10 15.94
C ARG A 127 31.40 20.01 16.88
N GLY A 128 30.09 19.92 17.05
CA GLY A 128 29.45 18.77 17.68
C GLY A 128 28.96 17.76 16.65
N VAL A 129 28.53 16.59 17.11
CA VAL A 129 27.97 15.53 16.24
C VAL A 129 26.50 15.30 16.59
N LEU A 130 25.66 15.19 15.56
CA LEU A 130 24.24 14.87 15.67
C LEU A 130 23.98 13.55 14.96
N HIS A 131 23.89 12.47 15.75
CA HIS A 131 23.51 11.14 15.30
C HIS A 131 22.01 11.08 15.07
N VAL A 132 21.58 10.78 13.85
CA VAL A 132 20.15 10.66 13.51
C VAL A 132 19.83 9.20 13.21
N THR A 133 19.06 8.56 14.11
CA THR A 133 18.71 7.14 13.99
C THR A 133 17.55 6.91 13.02
N HIS A 134 17.31 5.68 12.61
CA HIS A 134 16.07 5.32 11.90
C HIS A 134 14.83 5.61 12.75
N SER A 135 13.68 5.80 12.07
CA SER A 135 12.37 5.98 12.69
C SER A 135 11.23 5.67 11.71
N ASP A 136 10.08 5.31 12.24
CA ASP A 136 8.87 5.06 11.46
C ASP A 136 8.39 6.32 10.72
N GLU A 137 8.50 7.51 11.34
CA GLU A 137 8.14 8.80 10.72
C GLU A 137 8.98 9.08 9.47
N ALA A 138 10.26 8.70 9.48
CA ALA A 138 11.14 8.87 8.33
C ALA A 138 10.84 7.84 7.23
N ALA A 139 10.52 6.59 7.61
CA ALA A 139 10.11 5.54 6.69
C ALA A 139 8.79 5.90 5.98
N GLU A 140 7.75 6.31 6.72
CA GLU A 140 6.47 6.79 6.17
C GLU A 140 6.67 7.99 5.22
N ALA A 141 7.53 8.94 5.59
CA ALA A 141 7.84 10.10 4.76
C ALA A 141 8.56 9.71 3.45
N ALA A 142 9.46 8.72 3.50
CA ALA A 142 10.17 8.18 2.33
C ALA A 142 9.26 7.32 1.44
N ALA A 143 8.33 6.56 2.02
CA ALA A 143 7.36 5.75 1.30
C ALA A 143 6.23 6.58 0.66
N THR A 144 5.88 7.74 1.23
CA THR A 144 4.76 8.60 0.78
C THR A 144 4.72 8.88 -0.74
N PRO A 145 5.83 9.16 -1.44
CA PRO A 145 5.83 9.28 -2.90
C PRO A 145 5.46 7.98 -3.62
N THR A 146 5.98 6.82 -3.20
CA THR A 146 5.64 5.50 -3.76
C THR A 146 4.16 5.17 -3.52
N LEU A 147 3.68 5.36 -2.28
CA LEU A 147 2.28 5.15 -1.90
C LEU A 147 1.31 5.96 -2.76
N ARG A 148 1.69 7.19 -3.17
CA ARG A 148 0.90 8.01 -4.11
C ARG A 148 0.93 7.49 -5.54
N LYS A 149 2.07 6.99 -6.03
CA LYS A 149 2.16 6.38 -7.37
C LYS A 149 1.22 5.17 -7.50
N LEU A 150 1.06 4.39 -6.42
CA LEU A 150 0.23 3.18 -6.40
C LEU A 150 -1.30 3.44 -6.39
N LEU A 151 -1.77 4.68 -6.21
CA LEU A 151 -3.21 4.99 -6.22
C LEU A 151 -3.89 4.69 -7.56
N GLY A 152 -3.19 4.90 -8.68
CA GLY A 152 -3.65 4.51 -10.02
C GLY A 152 -3.73 2.99 -10.18
N PRO A 153 -2.62 2.25 -10.00
CA PRO A 153 -2.57 0.79 -9.94
C PRO A 153 -3.66 0.14 -9.07
N LEU A 154 -3.90 0.66 -7.86
CA LEU A 154 -4.96 0.18 -6.97
C LEU A 154 -6.37 0.37 -7.56
N SER A 155 -6.61 1.50 -8.23
CA SER A 155 -7.89 1.80 -8.88
C SER A 155 -8.14 0.94 -10.12
N GLU A 156 -7.10 0.67 -10.90
CA GLU A 156 -7.18 -0.18 -12.09
C GLU A 156 -7.30 -1.68 -11.73
N TYR A 157 -6.55 -2.16 -10.72
CA TYR A 157 -6.74 -3.53 -10.23
C TYR A 157 -8.13 -3.72 -9.61
N LYS A 158 -8.68 -2.71 -8.94
CA LYS A 158 -10.08 -2.71 -8.47
C LYS A 158 -11.07 -2.88 -9.63
N PHE A 159 -10.83 -2.23 -10.77
CA PHE A 159 -11.65 -2.36 -11.98
C PHE A 159 -11.50 -3.75 -12.61
N TYR A 160 -10.28 -4.30 -12.67
CA TYR A 160 -10.01 -5.68 -13.12
C TYR A 160 -10.78 -6.71 -12.27
N LEU A 161 -10.70 -6.63 -10.94
CA LEU A 161 -11.47 -7.50 -10.02
C LEU A 161 -12.98 -7.42 -10.28
N ILE A 162 -13.52 -6.21 -10.50
CA ILE A 162 -14.96 -6.02 -10.80
C ILE A 162 -15.35 -6.62 -12.15
N ARG A 163 -14.46 -6.59 -13.16
CA ARG A 163 -14.71 -7.21 -14.47
C ARG A 163 -14.64 -8.73 -14.43
N GLN A 164 -13.59 -9.30 -13.82
CA GLN A 164 -13.41 -10.74 -13.74
C GLN A 164 -14.47 -11.40 -12.84
N SER A 165 -14.76 -10.84 -11.65
CA SER A 165 -15.90 -11.30 -10.84
C SER A 165 -17.26 -11.02 -11.50
N GLY A 166 -17.31 -10.11 -12.48
CA GLY A 166 -18.35 -10.03 -13.49
C GLY A 166 -18.53 -11.36 -14.20
N ALA A 167 -17.56 -11.67 -15.09
CA ALA A 167 -17.54 -12.86 -15.94
C ALA A 167 -17.62 -14.19 -15.18
N MET A 168 -17.07 -14.27 -13.96
CA MET A 168 -17.13 -15.43 -13.07
C MET A 168 -18.58 -15.85 -12.76
N VAL A 169 -19.46 -14.90 -12.46
CA VAL A 169 -20.89 -15.18 -12.28
C VAL A 169 -21.53 -15.52 -13.63
N ASP A 170 -21.24 -14.75 -14.68
CA ASP A 170 -21.86 -14.95 -15.99
C ASP A 170 -21.56 -16.37 -16.56
N GLN A 171 -20.35 -16.91 -16.32
CA GLN A 171 -19.98 -18.29 -16.69
C GLN A 171 -20.52 -19.34 -15.72
N ALA A 172 -20.54 -19.09 -14.40
CA ALA A 172 -21.15 -20.00 -13.44
C ALA A 172 -22.67 -20.16 -13.70
N GLU A 173 -23.37 -19.08 -14.06
CA GLU A 173 -24.76 -19.12 -14.51
C GLU A 173 -24.92 -19.94 -15.79
N ALA A 174 -24.00 -19.82 -16.76
CA ALA A 174 -24.03 -20.60 -17.99
C ALA A 174 -23.81 -22.11 -17.74
N LEU A 175 -22.89 -22.47 -16.85
CA LEU A 175 -22.63 -23.85 -16.42
C LEU A 175 -23.85 -24.43 -15.66
N ALA A 176 -24.39 -23.69 -14.70
CA ALA A 176 -25.60 -24.07 -13.96
C ALA A 176 -26.82 -24.25 -14.89
N ALA A 177 -26.97 -23.41 -15.91
CA ALA A 177 -28.02 -23.53 -16.92
C ALA A 177 -27.84 -24.75 -17.83
N ALA A 178 -26.62 -25.22 -18.08
CA ALA A 178 -26.36 -26.46 -18.84
C ALA A 178 -26.69 -27.71 -18.01
N ILE A 179 -26.29 -27.73 -16.73
CA ILE A 179 -26.61 -28.78 -15.75
C ILE A 179 -28.15 -28.92 -15.64
N LYS A 180 -28.85 -27.82 -15.37
CA LYS A 180 -30.32 -27.78 -15.27
C LYS A 180 -31.08 -28.12 -16.54
N ALA A 181 -30.43 -28.05 -17.70
CA ALA A 181 -31.00 -28.47 -18.98
C ALA A 181 -30.85 -29.97 -19.25
N GLY A 182 -30.13 -30.71 -18.40
CA GLY A 182 -29.77 -32.12 -18.64
C GLY A 182 -28.64 -32.30 -19.66
N ASP A 183 -27.94 -31.22 -20.04
CA ASP A 183 -26.95 -31.22 -21.13
C ASP A 183 -25.53 -31.47 -20.61
N LEU A 184 -25.23 -32.73 -20.31
CA LEU A 184 -23.94 -33.19 -19.78
C LEU A 184 -22.77 -32.82 -20.70
N ALA A 185 -22.97 -32.88 -22.02
CA ALA A 185 -21.93 -32.54 -23.00
C ALA A 185 -21.58 -31.05 -22.96
N LYS A 186 -22.60 -30.18 -22.92
CA LYS A 186 -22.41 -28.74 -22.78
C LYS A 186 -21.89 -28.35 -21.39
N ALA A 187 -22.32 -29.02 -20.33
CA ALA A 187 -21.83 -28.76 -18.98
C ALA A 187 -20.34 -29.07 -18.85
N ARG A 188 -19.86 -30.20 -19.38
CA ARG A 188 -18.41 -30.48 -19.51
C ARG A 188 -17.68 -29.37 -20.28
N ALA A 189 -18.20 -28.97 -21.45
CA ALA A 189 -17.62 -27.92 -22.28
C ALA A 189 -17.68 -26.49 -21.68
N LEU A 190 -18.34 -26.31 -20.53
CA LEU A 190 -18.41 -25.04 -19.78
C LEU A 190 -17.67 -25.09 -18.44
N TYR A 191 -17.14 -26.24 -18.02
CA TYR A 191 -16.43 -26.39 -16.75
C TYR A 191 -15.16 -25.51 -16.71
N GLU A 192 -14.23 -25.75 -17.61
CA GLU A 192 -12.97 -25.01 -17.76
C GLU A 192 -13.21 -23.50 -18.02
N PRO A 193 -14.06 -23.07 -18.98
CA PRO A 193 -14.43 -21.66 -19.16
C PRO A 193 -15.03 -20.97 -17.93
N ALA A 194 -15.62 -21.72 -16.98
CA ALA A 194 -16.16 -21.18 -15.76
C ALA A 194 -15.12 -21.02 -14.63
N ARG A 195 -13.99 -21.74 -14.66
CA ARG A 195 -12.88 -21.61 -13.70
C ARG A 195 -11.96 -20.42 -14.03
N VAL A 196 -11.68 -20.18 -15.31
CA VAL A 196 -10.74 -19.14 -15.77
C VAL A 196 -10.96 -17.75 -15.11
N PRO A 197 -12.19 -17.18 -15.02
CA PRO A 197 -12.40 -15.88 -14.38
C PRO A 197 -12.20 -15.87 -12.85
N TYR A 198 -12.27 -17.04 -12.20
CA TYR A 198 -11.95 -17.23 -10.79
C TYR A 198 -10.42 -17.31 -10.58
N LYS A 199 -9.72 -18.15 -11.34
CA LYS A 199 -8.24 -18.28 -11.26
C LYS A 199 -7.50 -16.97 -11.57
N HIS A 200 -8.03 -16.16 -12.50
CA HIS A 200 -7.58 -14.77 -12.76
C HIS A 200 -7.57 -13.85 -11.53
N ILE A 201 -8.44 -14.09 -10.54
CA ILE A 201 -8.59 -13.22 -9.35
C ILE A 201 -8.30 -13.94 -8.04
N GLU A 202 -7.88 -15.20 -8.09
CA GLU A 202 -7.53 -16.04 -6.94
C GLU A 202 -6.51 -15.38 -5.97
N PRO A 203 -5.53 -14.55 -6.41
CA PRO A 203 -4.69 -13.75 -5.49
C PRO A 203 -5.45 -12.77 -4.58
N ALA A 204 -6.72 -12.46 -4.91
CA ALA A 204 -7.65 -11.71 -4.07
C ALA A 204 -8.63 -12.60 -3.29
N VAL A 205 -8.83 -13.85 -3.70
CA VAL A 205 -9.80 -14.77 -3.09
C VAL A 205 -9.30 -15.33 -1.75
N PHE A 206 -7.99 -15.52 -1.57
CA PHE A 206 -7.37 -15.95 -0.30
C PHE A 206 -7.70 -15.05 0.91
N ARG A 207 -8.22 -13.83 0.69
CA ARG A 207 -8.72 -12.95 1.76
C ARG A 207 -10.17 -13.26 2.18
N PHE A 208 -10.79 -14.28 1.59
CA PHE A 208 -12.17 -14.74 1.77
C PHE A 208 -12.24 -16.27 1.87
N SER A 209 -11.45 -16.87 2.77
CA SER A 209 -11.31 -18.33 2.87
C SER A 209 -12.62 -19.09 3.14
N ASP A 210 -13.66 -18.44 3.65
CA ASP A 210 -15.00 -19.01 3.79
C ASP A 210 -15.77 -19.17 2.46
N LEU A 211 -15.39 -18.40 1.43
CA LEU A 211 -15.89 -18.55 0.07
C LEU A 211 -14.96 -19.43 -0.77
N GLU A 212 -13.64 -19.33 -0.60
CA GLU A 212 -12.64 -20.20 -1.22
C GLU A 212 -12.97 -21.69 -0.98
N ASN A 213 -13.11 -22.09 0.29
CA ASN A 213 -13.47 -23.46 0.71
C ASN A 213 -14.91 -23.88 0.33
N ALA A 214 -15.69 -22.99 -0.30
CA ALA A 214 -17.04 -23.27 -0.78
C ALA A 214 -17.13 -23.28 -2.32
N ILE A 215 -16.26 -22.53 -2.99
CA ILE A 215 -16.21 -22.36 -4.44
C ILE A 215 -15.24 -23.37 -5.07
N ASP A 216 -14.10 -23.64 -4.46
CA ASP A 216 -13.04 -24.47 -5.04
C ASP A 216 -12.40 -25.49 -4.05
N PRO A 217 -13.17 -26.25 -3.24
CA PRO A 217 -12.60 -27.22 -2.31
C PRO A 217 -12.13 -28.51 -3.02
N VAL A 218 -10.81 -28.69 -3.15
CA VAL A 218 -10.20 -29.94 -3.64
C VAL A 218 -10.45 -31.09 -2.65
N ALA A 219 -10.92 -32.24 -3.15
CA ALA A 219 -11.35 -33.38 -2.32
C ALA A 219 -10.23 -33.94 -1.41
N ASP A 220 -8.97 -33.85 -1.83
CA ASP A 220 -7.79 -34.32 -1.07
C ASP A 220 -7.65 -33.68 0.32
N TYR A 221 -8.18 -32.47 0.53
CA TYR A 221 -8.11 -31.75 1.81
C TYR A 221 -9.35 -31.95 2.70
N LEU A 222 -10.36 -32.71 2.25
CA LEU A 222 -11.61 -32.93 2.98
C LEU A 222 -11.60 -34.26 3.75
N ALA A 223 -12.16 -34.25 4.97
CA ALA A 223 -12.04 -35.37 5.91
C ALA A 223 -12.73 -36.68 5.43
N LYS A 224 -13.72 -36.56 4.53
CA LYS A 224 -14.32 -37.70 3.80
C LYS A 224 -14.16 -37.60 2.27
N ARG A 225 -13.29 -36.71 1.79
CA ARG A 225 -13.09 -36.46 0.37
C ARG A 225 -14.39 -36.21 -0.39
N GLU A 226 -14.68 -37.00 -1.42
CA GLU A 226 -15.86 -36.91 -2.28
C GLU A 226 -17.18 -37.19 -1.53
N GLU A 227 -17.15 -37.85 -0.35
CA GLU A 227 -18.31 -38.06 0.55
C GLU A 227 -18.48 -36.94 1.61
N ASP A 228 -17.66 -35.88 1.59
CA ASP A 228 -17.70 -34.83 2.60
C ASP A 228 -18.83 -33.81 2.31
N PRO A 229 -19.68 -33.44 3.29
CA PRO A 229 -20.66 -32.37 3.12
C PRO A 229 -20.08 -30.99 2.76
N ALA A 230 -18.77 -30.79 2.93
CA ALA A 230 -18.06 -29.61 2.44
C ALA A 230 -17.69 -29.67 0.94
N PHE A 231 -17.73 -30.84 0.30
CA PHE A 231 -17.39 -31.01 -1.11
C PHE A 231 -18.47 -30.39 -2.01
N THR A 232 -18.24 -29.14 -2.37
CA THR A 232 -19.17 -28.26 -3.12
C THR A 232 -18.40 -27.52 -4.22
N GLY A 233 -18.98 -26.47 -4.80
CA GLY A 233 -18.28 -25.62 -5.77
C GLY A 233 -17.91 -26.33 -7.08
N TYR A 234 -16.83 -25.88 -7.72
CA TYR A 234 -16.35 -26.40 -9.01
C TYR A 234 -15.97 -27.88 -8.91
N HIS A 235 -15.09 -28.28 -8.00
CA HIS A 235 -14.60 -29.67 -7.93
C HIS A 235 -15.69 -30.72 -7.64
N ARG A 236 -16.79 -30.37 -6.92
CA ARG A 236 -17.95 -31.29 -6.82
C ARG A 236 -18.71 -31.42 -8.15
N ILE A 237 -18.83 -30.34 -8.92
CA ILE A 237 -19.41 -30.38 -10.27
C ILE A 237 -18.50 -31.19 -11.19
N GLU A 238 -17.18 -30.97 -11.14
CA GLU A 238 -16.16 -31.73 -11.87
C GLU A 238 -16.31 -33.24 -11.65
N TYR A 239 -16.36 -33.68 -10.39
CA TYR A 239 -16.54 -35.09 -10.03
C TYR A 239 -17.78 -35.69 -10.69
N GLY A 240 -18.93 -35.00 -10.61
CA GLY A 240 -20.16 -35.46 -11.25
C GLY A 240 -20.07 -35.50 -12.77
N LEU A 241 -19.58 -34.42 -13.36
CA LEU A 241 -19.46 -34.28 -14.81
C LEU A 241 -18.50 -35.31 -15.41
N PHE A 242 -17.30 -35.50 -14.83
CA PHE A 242 -16.21 -36.24 -15.47
C PHE A 242 -16.04 -37.66 -14.90
N ALA A 243 -16.06 -37.85 -13.58
CA ALA A 243 -15.90 -39.17 -12.94
C ALA A 243 -17.22 -39.96 -12.85
N GLU A 244 -18.31 -39.35 -12.37
CA GLU A 244 -19.63 -40.02 -12.28
C GLU A 244 -20.33 -40.09 -13.65
N ASN A 245 -19.94 -39.24 -14.61
CA ASN A 245 -20.60 -39.08 -15.91
C ASN A 245 -22.13 -38.84 -15.75
N SER A 246 -22.53 -38.05 -14.76
CA SER A 246 -23.93 -37.73 -14.45
C SER A 246 -24.13 -36.26 -14.08
N LEU A 247 -25.40 -35.86 -14.02
CA LEU A 247 -25.86 -34.58 -13.50
C LEU A 247 -26.67 -34.75 -12.19
N ASP A 248 -26.84 -35.98 -11.71
CA ASP A 248 -27.65 -36.30 -10.53
C ASP A 248 -27.19 -35.52 -9.30
N GLY A 249 -28.08 -34.66 -8.77
CA GLY A 249 -27.81 -33.81 -7.60
C GLY A 249 -26.98 -32.54 -7.88
N LEU A 250 -26.40 -32.38 -9.07
CA LEU A 250 -25.56 -31.22 -9.40
C LEU A 250 -26.35 -29.89 -9.48
N ASP A 251 -27.66 -29.93 -9.74
CA ASP A 251 -28.53 -28.73 -9.78
C ASP A 251 -28.36 -27.83 -8.54
N ALA A 252 -28.34 -28.45 -7.35
CA ALA A 252 -28.22 -27.74 -6.08
C ALA A 252 -26.78 -27.27 -5.79
N VAL A 253 -25.78 -28.00 -6.29
CA VAL A 253 -24.36 -27.62 -6.19
C VAL A 253 -24.08 -26.40 -7.08
N ALA A 254 -24.63 -26.40 -8.30
CA ALA A 254 -24.49 -25.31 -9.25
C ALA A 254 -25.23 -24.04 -8.81
N ASP A 255 -26.43 -24.14 -8.23
CA ASP A 255 -27.11 -23.00 -7.60
C ASP A 255 -26.33 -22.45 -6.40
N LYS A 256 -25.71 -23.31 -5.58
CA LYS A 256 -24.85 -22.86 -4.49
C LYS A 256 -23.62 -22.12 -5.04
N LEU A 257 -22.93 -22.69 -6.04
CA LEU A 257 -21.78 -22.06 -6.68
C LEU A 257 -22.11 -20.66 -7.22
N VAL A 258 -23.23 -20.50 -7.94
CA VAL A 258 -23.70 -19.20 -8.45
C VAL A 258 -23.95 -18.20 -7.31
N ALA A 259 -24.52 -18.65 -6.19
CA ALA A 259 -24.73 -17.80 -5.01
C ALA A 259 -23.40 -17.43 -4.29
N ASP A 260 -22.45 -18.36 -4.21
CA ASP A 260 -21.14 -18.15 -3.60
C ASP A 260 -20.28 -17.17 -4.43
N VAL A 261 -20.18 -17.38 -5.76
CA VAL A 261 -19.44 -16.47 -6.67
C VAL A 261 -20.10 -15.09 -6.78
N THR A 262 -21.42 -15.00 -6.65
CA THR A 262 -22.13 -13.70 -6.51
C THR A 262 -21.79 -13.02 -5.17
N THR A 263 -21.70 -13.78 -4.08
CA THR A 263 -21.26 -13.25 -2.78
C THR A 263 -19.81 -12.78 -2.84
N LEU A 264 -18.93 -13.53 -3.52
CA LEU A 264 -17.53 -13.16 -3.75
C LEU A 264 -17.42 -11.87 -4.57
N LYS A 265 -18.19 -11.72 -5.65
CA LYS A 265 -18.31 -10.50 -6.47
C LYS A 265 -18.69 -9.28 -5.62
N ASP A 266 -19.64 -9.40 -4.71
CA ASP A 266 -20.05 -8.29 -3.82
C ASP A 266 -19.07 -8.00 -2.67
N ARG A 267 -18.34 -9.00 -2.16
CA ARG A 267 -17.22 -8.77 -1.23
C ARG A 267 -16.02 -8.13 -1.94
N LEU A 268 -15.67 -8.57 -3.14
CA LEU A 268 -14.61 -7.98 -3.98
C LEU A 268 -14.95 -6.54 -4.37
N ARG A 269 -16.21 -6.20 -4.62
CA ARG A 269 -16.68 -4.81 -4.76
C ARG A 269 -16.43 -3.97 -3.50
N GLN A 270 -16.54 -4.54 -2.31
CA GLN A 270 -16.32 -3.85 -1.03
C GLN A 270 -14.85 -3.86 -0.55
N LEU A 271 -14.01 -4.78 -1.06
CA LEU A 271 -12.61 -4.95 -0.68
C LEU A 271 -11.81 -3.63 -0.76
N LYS A 272 -11.17 -3.24 0.35
CA LYS A 272 -10.21 -2.14 0.39
C LYS A 272 -8.83 -2.69 0.03
N LEU A 273 -8.35 -2.38 -1.17
CA LEU A 273 -6.99 -2.73 -1.59
C LEU A 273 -5.98 -1.80 -0.90
N SER A 274 -4.92 -2.38 -0.35
CA SER A 274 -3.76 -1.66 0.18
C SER A 274 -2.59 -1.72 -0.81
N PRO A 275 -1.59 -0.81 -0.72
CA PRO A 275 -0.34 -0.95 -1.47
C PRO A 275 0.31 -2.33 -1.30
N ALA A 276 0.41 -2.80 -0.05
CA ALA A 276 0.79 -4.16 0.35
C ALA A 276 0.06 -5.27 -0.45
N PHE A 277 -1.25 -5.13 -0.68
CA PHE A 277 -2.02 -6.10 -1.46
C PHE A 277 -1.45 -6.29 -2.88
N LEU A 278 -0.99 -5.21 -3.53
CA LEU A 278 -0.41 -5.34 -4.87
C LEU A 278 1.02 -5.91 -4.81
N THR A 279 1.81 -5.53 -3.81
CA THR A 279 3.25 -5.90 -3.75
C THR A 279 3.52 -7.29 -3.19
N GLU A 280 2.65 -7.82 -2.33
CA GLU A 280 2.84 -9.11 -1.65
C GLU A 280 2.16 -10.29 -2.37
N ASN A 281 0.86 -10.14 -2.70
CA ASN A 281 0.05 -11.26 -3.18
C ASN A 281 0.54 -11.91 -4.51
N PRO A 282 1.20 -11.22 -5.47
CA PRO A 282 1.71 -11.88 -6.67
C PRO A 282 2.77 -12.94 -6.37
N GLY A 283 3.70 -12.64 -5.47
CA GLY A 283 4.73 -13.58 -5.04
C GLY A 283 4.14 -14.70 -4.20
N ALA A 284 3.28 -14.37 -3.23
CA ALA A 284 2.59 -15.35 -2.40
C ALA A 284 1.73 -16.35 -3.22
N MET A 285 1.09 -15.90 -4.31
CA MET A 285 0.40 -16.83 -5.23
C MET A 285 1.39 -17.75 -5.95
N ALA A 286 2.45 -17.20 -6.55
CA ALA A 286 3.45 -18.01 -7.24
C ALA A 286 4.11 -19.05 -6.30
N ASP A 287 4.39 -18.67 -5.06
CA ASP A 287 4.82 -19.56 -3.97
C ASP A 287 3.80 -20.67 -3.69
N GLN A 288 2.51 -20.33 -3.53
CA GLN A 288 1.46 -21.31 -3.23
C GLN A 288 1.21 -22.31 -4.38
N LEU A 289 1.37 -21.88 -5.63
CA LEU A 289 1.29 -22.75 -6.80
C LEU A 289 2.47 -23.74 -6.81
N ALA A 290 3.69 -23.24 -6.57
CA ALA A 290 4.90 -24.06 -6.52
C ALA A 290 4.92 -25.06 -5.34
N GLN A 291 4.45 -24.66 -4.16
CA GLN A 291 4.52 -25.47 -2.93
C GLN A 291 3.68 -26.76 -2.94
N GLY A 292 2.86 -27.00 -3.97
CA GLY A 292 2.25 -28.31 -4.18
C GLY A 292 1.21 -28.40 -5.29
N ARG A 293 0.51 -27.30 -5.60
CA ARG A 293 -0.62 -27.29 -6.56
C ARG A 293 -0.18 -27.75 -7.96
N ILE A 294 0.99 -27.31 -8.43
CA ILE A 294 1.56 -27.77 -9.71
C ILE A 294 1.93 -29.26 -9.65
N MET A 295 2.65 -29.72 -8.63
CA MET A 295 3.08 -31.13 -8.58
C MET A 295 1.91 -32.11 -8.47
N ALA A 296 0.87 -31.78 -7.68
CA ALA A 296 -0.32 -32.62 -7.50
C ALA A 296 -1.33 -32.50 -8.67
N GLY A 297 -1.66 -31.27 -9.07
CA GLY A 297 -2.91 -30.93 -9.75
C GLY A 297 -4.06 -30.69 -8.76
N GLU A 298 -5.12 -30.06 -9.23
CA GLU A 298 -6.40 -29.81 -8.54
C GLU A 298 -7.58 -30.45 -9.29
N ASP A 299 -7.59 -30.42 -10.63
CA ASP A 299 -8.65 -30.99 -11.47
C ASP A 299 -8.45 -32.52 -11.62
N HIS A 300 -8.68 -33.25 -10.53
CA HIS A 300 -8.49 -34.70 -10.43
C HIS A 300 -9.39 -35.55 -11.35
N TYR A 301 -10.35 -34.96 -12.07
CA TYR A 301 -11.30 -35.69 -12.93
C TYR A 301 -11.45 -35.08 -14.34
N ALA A 302 -11.29 -33.77 -14.49
CA ALA A 302 -11.27 -33.04 -15.75
C ALA A 302 -9.86 -32.86 -16.33
N HIS A 303 -8.84 -32.82 -15.47
CA HIS A 303 -7.42 -32.69 -15.82
C HIS A 303 -7.08 -31.40 -16.60
N THR A 304 -7.77 -30.31 -16.27
CA THR A 304 -7.71 -28.99 -16.94
C THR A 304 -6.69 -28.02 -16.34
N ASP A 305 -5.81 -28.51 -15.46
CA ASP A 305 -4.92 -27.74 -14.58
C ASP A 305 -4.00 -26.73 -15.30
N LEU A 306 -3.57 -27.01 -16.54
CA LEU A 306 -2.73 -26.09 -17.31
C LEU A 306 -3.47 -24.80 -17.71
N THR A 307 -4.78 -24.87 -17.96
CA THR A 307 -5.60 -23.68 -18.25
C THR A 307 -5.78 -22.84 -16.97
N ASP A 308 -5.93 -23.49 -15.82
CA ASP A 308 -5.97 -22.82 -14.52
C ASP A 308 -4.64 -22.15 -14.16
N LEU A 309 -3.52 -22.83 -14.40
CA LEU A 309 -2.16 -22.29 -14.18
C LEU A 309 -1.84 -21.12 -15.13
N GLU A 310 -2.32 -21.15 -16.38
CA GLU A 310 -2.28 -20.00 -17.29
C GLU A 310 -3.14 -18.84 -16.79
N ALA A 311 -4.38 -19.09 -16.34
CA ALA A 311 -5.25 -18.05 -15.80
C ALA A 311 -4.71 -17.45 -14.48
N ASN A 312 -4.05 -18.25 -13.64
CA ASN A 312 -3.32 -17.77 -12.47
C ASN A 312 -2.13 -16.89 -12.87
N LEU A 313 -1.34 -17.28 -13.88
CA LEU A 313 -0.24 -16.47 -14.41
C LEU A 313 -0.77 -15.14 -14.96
N ASP A 314 -1.86 -15.14 -15.74
CA ASP A 314 -2.49 -13.91 -16.24
C ASP A 314 -3.01 -13.01 -15.10
N GLY A 315 -3.43 -13.59 -13.97
CA GLY A 315 -3.79 -12.87 -12.74
C GLY A 315 -2.59 -12.22 -12.03
N ILE A 316 -1.47 -12.93 -11.93
CA ILE A 316 -0.19 -12.43 -11.40
C ILE A 316 0.35 -11.31 -12.31
N ASP A 317 0.43 -11.59 -13.60
CA ASP A 317 0.91 -10.71 -14.67
C ASP A 317 0.17 -9.38 -14.65
N ARG A 318 -1.15 -9.39 -14.47
CA ARG A 318 -1.94 -8.16 -14.38
C ARG A 318 -1.54 -7.27 -13.19
N ILE A 319 -1.10 -7.84 -12.08
CA ILE A 319 -0.62 -7.03 -10.94
C ILE A 319 0.77 -6.47 -11.27
N VAL A 320 1.65 -7.26 -11.88
CA VAL A 320 2.99 -6.81 -12.30
C VAL A 320 2.92 -5.66 -13.30
N GLU A 321 2.08 -5.75 -14.34
CA GLU A 321 1.83 -4.66 -15.29
C GLU A 321 1.50 -3.32 -14.61
N LEU A 322 0.73 -3.38 -13.53
CA LEU A 322 0.30 -2.21 -12.77
C LEU A 322 1.39 -1.70 -11.81
N LEU A 323 2.36 -2.55 -11.44
CA LEU A 323 3.52 -2.18 -10.62
C LEU A 323 4.70 -1.66 -11.45
N ASN A 324 4.87 -2.08 -12.70
CA ASN A 324 5.98 -1.67 -13.59
C ASN A 324 6.25 -0.14 -13.61
N PRO A 325 5.24 0.76 -13.72
CA PRO A 325 5.46 2.22 -13.66
C PRO A 325 6.04 2.75 -12.33
N VAL A 326 6.07 1.92 -11.29
CA VAL A 326 6.67 2.20 -9.98
C VAL A 326 7.98 1.44 -9.80
N LEU A 327 8.06 0.20 -10.28
CA LEU A 327 9.20 -0.69 -10.16
C LEU A 327 10.35 -0.35 -11.12
N GLU A 328 10.08 -0.12 -12.41
CA GLU A 328 11.12 0.18 -13.41
C GLU A 328 11.99 1.40 -13.05
N PRO A 329 11.44 2.52 -12.53
CA PRO A 329 12.25 3.68 -12.15
C PRO A 329 12.91 3.55 -10.76
N ALA A 330 12.59 2.52 -9.98
CA ALA A 330 13.11 2.30 -8.62
C ALA A 330 14.19 1.22 -8.59
N ALA A 331 13.93 0.09 -9.26
CA ALA A 331 14.81 -1.07 -9.32
C ALA A 331 14.76 -1.70 -10.73
N PRO A 332 15.39 -1.08 -11.75
CA PRO A 332 15.31 -1.55 -13.14
C PRO A 332 15.87 -2.97 -13.34
N GLU A 333 16.89 -3.37 -12.59
CA GLU A 333 17.42 -4.74 -12.63
C GLU A 333 16.40 -5.77 -12.10
N LEU A 334 15.62 -5.41 -11.08
CA LEU A 334 14.54 -6.26 -10.57
C LEU A 334 13.36 -6.29 -11.54
N ALA A 335 12.99 -5.15 -12.16
CA ALA A 335 11.96 -5.13 -13.20
C ALA A 335 12.31 -6.06 -14.37
N ALA A 336 13.56 -6.01 -14.84
CA ALA A 336 14.06 -6.91 -15.87
C ALA A 336 14.06 -8.39 -15.43
N LYS A 337 14.48 -8.67 -14.18
CA LYS A 337 14.41 -10.03 -13.59
C LYS A 337 12.97 -10.55 -13.55
N VAL A 338 12.01 -9.74 -13.10
CA VAL A 338 10.59 -10.11 -13.03
C VAL A 338 10.01 -10.38 -14.43
N SER A 339 10.33 -9.55 -15.43
CA SER A 339 9.92 -9.82 -16.83
C SER A 339 10.47 -11.16 -17.32
N ALA A 340 11.77 -11.40 -17.15
CA ALA A 340 12.42 -12.63 -17.58
C ALA A 340 11.84 -13.89 -16.90
N GLN A 341 11.43 -13.82 -15.62
CA GLN A 341 10.79 -14.95 -14.95
C GLN A 341 9.33 -15.16 -15.38
N ARG A 342 8.57 -14.09 -15.65
CA ARG A 342 7.22 -14.21 -16.27
C ARG A 342 7.29 -14.86 -17.64
N GLU A 343 8.26 -14.42 -18.46
CA GLU A 343 8.53 -14.99 -19.79
C GLU A 343 8.97 -16.46 -19.68
N ALA A 344 9.76 -16.83 -18.66
CA ALA A 344 10.16 -18.22 -18.42
C ALA A 344 8.97 -19.13 -18.02
N VAL A 345 8.08 -18.68 -17.12
CA VAL A 345 6.87 -19.43 -16.75
C VAL A 345 5.92 -19.56 -17.95
N ARG A 346 5.71 -18.49 -18.72
CA ARG A 346 4.85 -18.55 -19.90
C ARG A 346 5.42 -19.46 -20.99
N ALA A 347 6.73 -19.43 -21.22
CA ALA A 347 7.40 -20.35 -22.13
C ALA A 347 7.36 -21.81 -21.65
N ALA A 348 7.37 -22.06 -20.34
CA ALA A 348 7.18 -23.39 -19.77
C ALA A 348 5.74 -23.91 -20.00
N LEU A 349 4.71 -23.07 -19.81
CA LEU A 349 3.32 -23.39 -20.13
C LEU A 349 3.13 -23.64 -21.63
N ASP A 350 3.54 -22.70 -22.49
CA ASP A 350 3.43 -22.83 -23.96
C ASP A 350 4.19 -24.06 -24.50
N GLY A 351 5.29 -24.45 -23.85
CA GLY A 351 6.02 -25.69 -24.16
C GLY A 351 5.24 -26.99 -23.89
N LEU A 352 4.19 -26.93 -23.08
CA LEU A 352 3.26 -28.04 -22.80
C LEU A 352 1.99 -27.98 -23.67
N ARG A 353 1.79 -26.92 -24.48
CA ARG A 353 0.59 -26.75 -25.29
C ARG A 353 0.61 -27.65 -26.53
N GLY A 354 -0.44 -28.46 -26.70
CA GLY A 354 -0.68 -29.28 -27.88
C GLY A 354 -1.35 -28.52 -29.03
N ALA A 355 -1.62 -29.22 -30.13
CA ALA A 355 -2.21 -28.62 -31.33
C ALA A 355 -3.66 -28.13 -31.14
N ASP A 356 -4.42 -28.78 -30.25
CA ASP A 356 -5.84 -28.52 -30.01
C ASP A 356 -6.10 -27.77 -28.67
N GLY A 357 -5.05 -27.36 -27.95
CA GLY A 357 -5.12 -26.78 -26.61
C GLY A 357 -4.10 -27.40 -25.66
N PHE A 358 -4.27 -27.24 -24.34
CA PHE A 358 -3.46 -27.99 -23.39
C PHE A 358 -3.87 -29.47 -23.35
N PRO A 359 -2.94 -30.41 -23.16
CA PRO A 359 -3.25 -31.81 -22.92
C PRO A 359 -3.80 -32.03 -21.50
N PRO A 360 -4.55 -33.12 -21.26
CA PRO A 360 -4.95 -33.54 -19.91
C PRO A 360 -3.74 -33.65 -18.97
N TYR A 361 -3.83 -33.08 -17.78
CA TYR A 361 -2.70 -32.95 -16.85
C TYR A 361 -2.13 -34.28 -16.35
N ASP A 362 -2.91 -35.36 -16.32
CA ASP A 362 -2.43 -36.72 -16.02
C ASP A 362 -1.40 -37.23 -17.05
N THR A 363 -1.37 -36.65 -18.25
CA THR A 363 -0.38 -36.93 -19.30
C THR A 363 0.90 -36.07 -19.20
N VAL A 364 0.90 -35.03 -18.35
CA VAL A 364 2.07 -34.15 -18.12
C VAL A 364 3.02 -34.81 -17.13
N ASP A 365 4.21 -35.18 -17.60
CA ASP A 365 5.18 -35.96 -16.82
C ASP A 365 5.78 -35.20 -15.62
N GLU A 366 6.29 -35.96 -14.64
CA GLU A 366 6.84 -35.45 -13.38
C GLU A 366 7.99 -34.44 -13.60
N ALA A 367 8.81 -34.63 -14.65
CA ALA A 367 9.92 -33.73 -14.94
C ALA A 367 9.42 -32.38 -15.48
N SER A 368 8.34 -32.41 -16.28
CA SER A 368 7.65 -31.25 -16.82
C SER A 368 6.90 -30.48 -15.73
N ARG A 369 6.16 -31.18 -14.84
CA ARG A 369 5.56 -30.57 -13.63
C ARG A 369 6.61 -29.93 -12.73
N LYS A 370 7.76 -30.59 -12.54
CA LYS A 370 8.88 -30.05 -11.75
C LYS A 370 9.54 -28.85 -12.41
N ALA A 371 9.76 -28.85 -13.72
CA ALA A 371 10.31 -27.69 -14.43
C ALA A 371 9.37 -26.47 -14.37
N LEU A 372 8.05 -26.69 -14.45
CA LEU A 372 7.05 -25.64 -14.26
C LEU A 372 7.02 -25.14 -12.80
N THR A 373 7.16 -26.04 -11.82
CA THR A 373 7.30 -25.71 -10.40
C THR A 373 8.54 -24.82 -10.17
N GLU A 374 9.71 -25.24 -10.64
CA GLU A 374 10.96 -24.46 -10.54
C GLU A 374 10.84 -23.08 -11.23
N ALA A 375 10.08 -22.96 -12.32
CA ALA A 375 9.81 -21.67 -12.96
C ALA A 375 8.94 -20.76 -12.07
N PHE A 376 7.88 -21.29 -11.46
CA PHE A 376 7.04 -20.54 -10.50
C PHE A 376 7.81 -20.17 -9.22
N GLU A 377 8.69 -21.04 -8.69
CA GLU A 377 9.59 -20.71 -7.56
C GLU A 377 10.50 -19.52 -7.90
N ASN A 378 11.11 -19.52 -9.09
CA ASN A 378 11.98 -18.43 -9.53
C ASN A 378 11.20 -17.12 -9.78
N LEU A 379 9.95 -17.19 -10.24
CA LEU A 379 9.06 -16.06 -10.35
C LEU A 379 8.68 -15.51 -8.97
N ALA A 380 8.26 -16.35 -8.02
CA ALA A 380 7.96 -15.96 -6.65
C ALA A 380 9.17 -15.28 -5.97
N ALA A 381 10.35 -15.89 -6.09
CA ALA A 381 11.61 -15.35 -5.58
C ALA A 381 12.09 -14.06 -6.28
N ALA A 382 11.45 -13.64 -7.38
CA ALA A 382 11.61 -12.31 -7.98
C ALA A 382 10.53 -11.34 -7.46
N LEU A 383 9.26 -11.75 -7.46
CA LEU A 383 8.12 -10.93 -7.04
C LEU A 383 8.21 -10.53 -5.55
N ASN A 384 8.64 -11.44 -4.68
CA ASN A 384 8.81 -11.18 -3.25
C ASN A 384 9.89 -10.13 -2.91
N GLN A 385 10.69 -9.68 -3.90
CA GLN A 385 11.67 -8.59 -3.73
C GLN A 385 11.07 -7.21 -4.03
N ILE A 386 9.86 -7.13 -4.59
CA ILE A 386 9.21 -5.88 -4.99
C ILE A 386 8.92 -4.94 -3.80
N PRO A 387 8.41 -5.41 -2.62
CA PRO A 387 8.12 -4.53 -1.49
C PRO A 387 9.36 -3.71 -1.06
N ASP A 388 10.47 -4.40 -0.76
CA ASP A 388 11.76 -3.78 -0.42
C ASP A 388 12.21 -2.78 -1.51
N ALA A 389 12.20 -3.23 -2.76
CA ALA A 389 12.75 -2.50 -3.90
C ALA A 389 12.02 -1.19 -4.24
N ILE A 390 10.78 -1.00 -3.76
CA ILE A 390 10.04 0.27 -3.91
C ILE A 390 9.84 1.03 -2.58
N GLY A 391 10.44 0.54 -1.49
CA GLY A 391 10.42 1.15 -0.16
C GLY A 391 9.12 0.89 0.62
N LEU A 392 8.61 -0.34 0.57
CA LEU A 392 7.36 -0.80 1.20
C LEU A 392 7.47 -2.17 1.91
N GLY A 393 8.69 -2.70 2.08
CA GLY A 393 9.01 -3.85 2.94
C GLY A 393 9.34 -3.44 4.37
#